data_AF-A0A8B7P0J0-F1
#
_entry.id   AF-A0A8B7P0J0-F1
#
_cell.length_a   1.000
_cell.length_b   1.000
_cell.length_c   1.000
_cell.angle_alpha   90.00
_cell.angle_beta   90.00
_cell.angle_gamma   90.00
#
_symmetry.space_group_name_H-M   'P 1'
#
loop_
_entity.id
_entity.type
_entity.pdbx_description
1 polymer ?
#
loop_
_entity_poly.entity_id
_entity_poly.type
_entity_poly.pdbx_seq_one_letter_code
_entity_poly.pdbx_strand_id
1 'polypeptide(L)'
;MFPMKIICLLALVMSAVAIECPAGYEVVGSTCIHRLPGGYFKYDDAVNYCRRNFGRLPVLADCASFTEVATYVDDGGSTDAHNGYWLGATSPAPNHVWQWSDGTALQMGAPYWAANTRDIKREPHGGTGENCAHINPDRGWSIHDFACDRSNVYPVCSILPVHGYSPDGYWIGGSDCALEGQWRWTNGSPMVMGLPYWGITGEGTLEPDQPGVENCLELSTLWRYRFSNTQCTNTRRVICEARPL
;
A
#
# COMPACT_ATOMS: atom_id res chain seq x y z
N MET A 1 -14.57 15.16 61.51
CA MET A 1 -13.68 14.08 61.05
C MET A 1 -14.40 13.34 59.93
N PHE A 2 -14.16 13.72 58.68
CA PHE A 2 -14.62 13.01 57.48
C PHE A 2 -13.39 12.79 56.60
N PRO A 3 -13.10 11.56 56.13
CA PRO A 3 -11.87 11.28 55.41
C PRO A 3 -12.00 11.80 53.97
N MET A 4 -11.16 12.78 53.62
CA MET A 4 -11.03 13.29 52.25
C MET A 4 -10.33 12.22 51.41
N LYS A 5 -11.10 11.46 50.63
CA LYS A 5 -10.56 10.48 49.67
C LYS A 5 -9.92 11.25 48.51
N ILE A 6 -8.59 11.21 48.44
CA ILE A 6 -7.81 11.64 47.27
C ILE A 6 -8.13 10.65 46.15
N ILE A 7 -9.04 11.01 45.26
CA ILE A 7 -9.27 10.28 44.01
C ILE A 7 -8.15 10.70 43.06
N CYS A 8 -7.12 9.86 42.98
CA CYS A 8 -6.05 10.00 42.00
C CYS A 8 -6.64 9.71 40.62
N LEU A 9 -7.10 10.75 39.92
CA LEU A 9 -7.50 10.68 38.52
C LEU A 9 -6.24 10.43 37.69
N LEU A 10 -5.96 9.15 37.42
CA LEU A 10 -5.06 8.70 36.37
C LEU A 10 -5.61 9.21 35.03
N ALA A 11 -5.14 10.37 34.59
CA ALA A 11 -5.33 10.82 33.22
C ALA A 11 -4.49 9.91 32.31
N LEU A 12 -5.13 8.89 31.75
CA LEU A 12 -4.61 8.16 30.60
C LEU A 12 -4.52 9.15 29.44
N VAL A 13 -3.33 9.73 29.25
CA VAL A 13 -2.98 10.43 28.02
C VAL A 13 -2.87 9.35 26.94
N MET A 14 -3.98 9.01 26.31
CA MET A 14 -3.95 8.26 25.06
C MET A 14 -3.36 9.21 24.02
N SER A 15 -2.06 9.08 23.74
CA SER A 15 -1.48 9.73 22.58
C SER A 15 -2.20 9.16 21.35
N ALA A 16 -3.03 9.96 20.69
CA ALA A 16 -3.56 9.60 19.39
C ALA A 16 -2.37 9.47 18.44
N VAL A 17 -2.04 8.24 18.04
CA VAL A 17 -1.07 8.02 16.97
C VAL A 17 -1.75 8.56 15.72
N ALA A 18 -1.23 9.66 15.18
CA ALA A 18 -1.72 10.21 13.92
C ALA A 18 -1.39 9.21 12.80
N ILE A 19 -2.40 8.83 12.03
CA ILE A 19 -2.23 8.06 10.81
C ILE A 19 -1.66 9.01 9.76
N GLU A 20 -0.43 8.74 9.30
CA GLU A 20 0.22 9.50 8.24
C GLU A 20 0.43 8.61 7.00
N CYS A 21 0.20 9.20 5.83
CA CYS A 21 0.41 8.55 4.55
C CYS A 21 1.68 9.06 3.86
N PRO A 22 2.40 8.19 3.13
CA PRO A 22 3.55 8.61 2.34
C PRO A 22 3.17 9.68 1.30
N ALA A 23 4.15 10.48 0.87
CA ALA A 23 3.95 11.49 -0.17
C ALA A 23 3.28 10.88 -1.42
N GLY A 24 2.22 11.54 -1.88
CA GLY A 24 1.38 11.08 -3.00
C GLY A 24 0.20 10.20 -2.59
N TYR A 25 0.09 9.80 -1.32
CA TYR A 25 -1.08 9.10 -0.79
C TYR A 25 -1.88 9.97 0.17
N GLU A 26 -3.20 9.80 0.14
CA GLU A 26 -4.16 10.49 1.01
C GLU A 26 -4.71 9.52 2.06
N VAL A 27 -4.97 10.02 3.27
CA VAL A 27 -5.58 9.23 4.35
C VAL A 27 -7.05 8.99 4.02
N VAL A 28 -7.42 7.72 3.90
CA VAL A 28 -8.80 7.26 3.66
C VAL A 28 -9.13 6.22 4.72
N GLY A 29 -9.72 6.69 5.81
CA GLY A 29 -10.00 5.88 7.00
C GLY A 29 -8.74 5.27 7.60
N SER A 30 -8.65 3.94 7.59
CA SER A 30 -7.48 3.19 8.09
C SER A 30 -6.44 2.83 7.01
N THR A 31 -6.57 3.38 5.81
CA THR A 31 -5.69 3.08 4.68
C THR A 31 -5.22 4.35 3.99
N CYS A 32 -4.09 4.25 3.27
CA CYS A 32 -3.57 5.33 2.44
C CYS A 32 -3.89 5.05 0.98
N ILE A 33 -4.54 5.97 0.28
CA ILE A 33 -4.97 5.81 -1.11
C ILE A 33 -4.28 6.80 -2.05
N HIS A 34 -3.80 6.31 -3.19
CA HIS A 34 -3.28 7.10 -4.29
C HIS A 34 -4.12 6.85 -5.55
N ARG A 35 -4.62 7.92 -6.17
CA ARG A 35 -5.28 7.87 -7.48
C ARG A 35 -4.29 8.33 -8.55
N LEU A 36 -4.24 7.60 -9.66
CA LEU A 36 -3.60 8.13 -10.86
C LEU A 36 -4.49 9.24 -11.44
N PRO A 37 -4.00 10.49 -11.59
CA PRO A 37 -4.76 11.54 -12.27
C PRO A 37 -4.80 11.28 -13.78
N GLY A 38 -5.97 10.89 -14.31
CA GLY A 38 -6.15 10.58 -15.73
C GLY A 38 -5.47 9.29 -16.19
N GLY A 39 -6.09 8.57 -17.12
CA GLY A 39 -5.51 7.39 -17.76
C GLY A 39 -6.03 6.05 -17.24
N TYR A 40 -5.98 5.06 -18.12
CA TYR A 40 -6.60 3.76 -17.92
C TYR A 40 -5.59 2.65 -18.11
N PHE A 41 -5.76 1.57 -17.36
CA PHE A 41 -4.90 0.41 -17.46
C PHE A 41 -5.68 -0.88 -17.57
N LYS A 42 -5.04 -1.88 -18.18
CA LYS A 42 -5.39 -3.28 -17.95
C LYS A 42 -5.08 -3.64 -16.50
N TYR A 43 -5.67 -4.71 -16.00
CA TYR A 43 -5.49 -5.12 -14.61
C TYR A 43 -4.01 -5.28 -14.23
N ASP A 44 -3.24 -6.02 -15.02
CA ASP A 44 -1.82 -6.26 -14.73
C ASP A 44 -0.97 -4.99 -14.80
N ASP A 45 -1.30 -4.07 -15.71
CA ASP A 45 -0.64 -2.76 -15.80
C ASP A 45 -0.94 -1.90 -14.57
N ALA A 46 -2.18 -1.96 -14.06
CA ALA A 46 -2.58 -1.29 -12.83
C ALA A 46 -1.87 -1.88 -11.58
N VAL A 47 -1.75 -3.22 -11.51
CA VAL A 47 -0.95 -3.90 -10.48
C VAL A 47 0.51 -3.43 -10.53
N ASN A 48 1.11 -3.40 -11.72
CA ASN A 48 2.49 -2.97 -11.90
C ASN A 48 2.68 -1.49 -11.57
N TYR A 49 1.72 -0.63 -11.95
CA TYR A 49 1.71 0.78 -11.59
C TYR A 49 1.70 0.96 -10.07
N CYS A 50 0.80 0.29 -9.36
CA CYS A 50 0.75 0.40 -7.91
C CYS A 50 2.01 -0.13 -7.24
N ARG A 51 2.58 -1.25 -7.72
CA ARG A 51 3.86 -1.78 -7.22
C ARG A 51 5.01 -0.79 -7.41
N ARG A 52 5.08 -0.12 -8.57
CA ARG A 52 6.07 0.94 -8.85
C ARG A 52 5.86 2.19 -7.99
N ASN A 53 4.64 2.44 -7.55
CA ASN A 53 4.30 3.51 -6.59
C ASN A 53 4.24 3.02 -5.13
N PHE A 54 4.68 1.78 -4.89
CA PHE A 54 4.86 1.14 -3.58
C PHE A 54 3.58 0.85 -2.81
N GLY A 55 2.47 0.87 -3.52
CA GLY A 55 1.23 0.29 -3.06
C GLY A 55 0.91 -1.01 -3.77
N ARG A 56 -0.34 -1.40 -3.62
CA ARG A 56 -1.02 -2.47 -4.36
C ARG A 56 -2.43 -1.99 -4.69
N LEU A 57 -3.09 -2.61 -5.67
CA LEU A 57 -4.53 -2.40 -5.80
C LEU A 57 -5.23 -2.71 -4.46
N PRO A 58 -6.25 -1.93 -4.03
CA PRO A 58 -6.85 -2.04 -2.71
C PRO A 58 -7.35 -3.44 -2.37
N VAL A 59 -7.02 -3.86 -1.15
CA VAL A 59 -7.64 -5.01 -0.49
C VAL A 59 -8.56 -4.45 0.59
N LEU A 60 -9.86 -4.70 0.44
CA LEU A 60 -10.91 -4.10 1.27
C LEU A 60 -11.52 -5.22 2.12
N ALA A 61 -10.88 -5.49 3.25
CA ALA A 61 -11.15 -6.68 4.06
C ALA A 61 -12.48 -6.62 4.82
N ASP A 62 -13.07 -5.43 4.96
CA ASP A 62 -14.29 -5.20 5.73
C ASP A 62 -15.16 -4.08 5.16
N CYS A 63 -16.38 -3.95 5.69
CA CYS A 63 -17.34 -2.94 5.25
C CYS A 63 -16.82 -1.51 5.43
N ALA A 64 -15.99 -1.25 6.45
CA ALA A 64 -15.48 0.08 6.73
C ALA A 64 -14.49 0.51 5.66
N SER A 65 -13.43 -0.27 5.45
CA SER A 65 -12.44 -0.05 4.39
C SER A 65 -13.09 0.02 3.00
N PHE A 66 -14.08 -0.84 2.74
CA PHE A 66 -14.85 -0.80 1.49
C PHE A 66 -15.60 0.53 1.31
N THR A 67 -16.39 0.94 2.30
CA THR A 67 -17.22 2.15 2.23
C THR A 67 -16.36 3.40 2.17
N GLU A 68 -15.26 3.45 2.92
CA GLU A 68 -14.32 4.57 2.93
C GLU A 68 -13.68 4.77 1.55
N VAL A 69 -13.18 3.71 0.93
CA VAL A 69 -12.58 3.79 -0.42
C VAL A 69 -13.63 4.08 -1.48
N ALA A 70 -14.79 3.42 -1.45
CA ALA A 70 -15.88 3.70 -2.39
C ALA A 70 -16.35 5.15 -2.32
N THR A 71 -16.49 5.71 -1.12
CA THR A 71 -16.86 7.12 -0.92
C THR A 71 -15.75 8.07 -1.37
N TYR A 72 -14.48 7.73 -1.13
CA TYR A 72 -13.35 8.55 -1.53
C TYR A 72 -13.19 8.65 -3.06
N VAL A 73 -13.43 7.56 -3.78
CA VAL A 73 -13.36 7.56 -5.25
C VAL A 73 -14.60 8.13 -5.92
N ASP A 74 -15.71 8.25 -5.19
CA ASP A 74 -16.90 8.95 -5.65
C ASP A 74 -16.70 10.47 -5.60
N ASP A 75 -16.16 11.02 -6.68
CA ASP A 75 -15.90 12.45 -6.82
C ASP A 75 -17.11 13.28 -7.31
N GLY A 76 -18.32 12.70 -7.29
CA GLY A 76 -19.54 13.38 -7.72
C GLY A 76 -19.78 13.36 -9.22
N GLY A 77 -19.18 12.41 -9.95
CA GLY A 77 -19.50 12.12 -11.34
C GLY A 77 -18.56 12.76 -12.35
N SER A 78 -17.27 12.87 -12.04
CA SER A 78 -16.28 13.23 -13.06
C SER A 78 -16.26 12.21 -14.20
N THR A 79 -15.72 12.58 -15.36
CA THR A 79 -15.49 11.63 -16.46
C THR A 79 -14.60 10.46 -16.04
N ASP A 80 -13.73 10.67 -15.05
CA ASP A 80 -12.84 9.63 -14.53
C ASP A 80 -13.63 8.61 -13.70
N ALA A 81 -14.62 9.07 -12.92
CA ALA A 81 -15.46 8.18 -12.14
C ALA A 81 -16.23 7.16 -13.01
N HIS A 82 -16.68 7.53 -14.21
CA HIS A 82 -17.57 6.71 -15.06
C HIS A 82 -17.04 5.31 -15.37
N ASN A 83 -15.72 5.19 -15.46
CA ASN A 83 -15.04 3.97 -15.87
C ASN A 83 -14.60 3.09 -14.69
N GLY A 84 -14.77 3.59 -13.47
CA GLY A 84 -14.48 2.84 -12.26
C GLY A 84 -13.00 2.63 -11.97
N TYR A 85 -12.74 1.91 -10.88
CA TYR A 85 -11.41 1.68 -10.34
C TYR A 85 -11.14 0.19 -10.07
N TRP A 86 -9.97 -0.28 -10.50
CA TRP A 86 -9.51 -1.64 -10.22
C TRP A 86 -9.30 -1.86 -8.72
N LEU A 87 -9.75 -3.02 -8.23
CA LEU A 87 -9.47 -3.50 -6.88
C LEU A 87 -8.50 -4.68 -6.93
N GLY A 88 -7.83 -4.97 -5.81
CA GLY A 88 -6.84 -6.03 -5.74
C GLY A 88 -7.42 -7.44 -5.62
N ALA A 89 -8.61 -7.71 -6.17
CA ALA A 89 -9.24 -9.03 -6.12
C ALA A 89 -9.33 -9.66 -7.51
N THR A 90 -9.06 -10.96 -7.56
CA THR A 90 -9.20 -11.79 -8.77
C THR A 90 -9.86 -13.13 -8.46
N SER A 91 -10.35 -13.79 -9.49
CA SER A 91 -10.86 -15.17 -9.44
C SER A 91 -10.04 -16.07 -10.35
N PRO A 92 -8.89 -16.58 -9.88
CA PRO A 92 -8.05 -17.44 -10.70
C PRO A 92 -8.72 -18.79 -10.99
N ALA A 93 -8.46 -19.34 -12.19
CA ALA A 93 -8.78 -20.72 -12.52
C ALA A 93 -7.95 -21.70 -11.67
N PRO A 94 -8.42 -22.94 -11.41
CA PRO A 94 -9.62 -23.58 -11.95
C PRO A 94 -10.85 -23.58 -11.03
N ASN A 95 -10.74 -23.12 -9.80
CA ASN A 95 -11.80 -23.19 -8.79
C ASN A 95 -12.74 -21.96 -8.78
N HIS A 96 -12.37 -20.88 -9.48
CA HIS A 96 -13.17 -19.65 -9.60
C HIS A 96 -13.59 -19.07 -8.23
N VAL A 97 -12.65 -19.13 -7.28
CA VAL A 97 -12.82 -18.53 -5.96
C VAL A 97 -12.24 -17.12 -5.97
N TRP A 98 -13.06 -16.14 -5.61
CA TRP A 98 -12.62 -14.76 -5.48
C TRP A 98 -11.75 -14.57 -4.25
N GLN A 99 -10.57 -14.01 -4.47
CA GLN A 99 -9.58 -13.77 -3.44
C GLN A 99 -8.92 -12.41 -3.64
N TRP A 100 -8.57 -11.78 -2.53
CA TRP A 100 -7.75 -10.59 -2.49
C TRP A 100 -6.29 -10.94 -2.81
N SER A 101 -5.52 -9.93 -3.22
CA SER A 101 -4.10 -10.07 -3.56
C SER A 101 -3.21 -10.41 -2.37
N ASP A 102 -3.73 -10.35 -1.13
CA ASP A 102 -3.06 -10.85 0.07
C ASP A 102 -3.38 -12.31 0.42
N GLY A 103 -4.17 -12.98 -0.42
CA GLY A 103 -4.57 -14.37 -0.26
C GLY A 103 -5.81 -14.59 0.60
N THR A 104 -6.40 -13.54 1.18
CA THR A 104 -7.67 -13.65 1.91
C THR A 104 -8.85 -13.82 0.95
N ALA A 105 -9.90 -14.53 1.38
CA ALA A 105 -11.08 -14.74 0.57
C ALA A 105 -11.92 -13.45 0.48
N LEU A 106 -12.39 -13.11 -0.72
CA LEU A 106 -13.35 -12.02 -0.92
C LEU A 106 -14.76 -12.55 -0.61
N GLN A 107 -15.44 -11.89 0.34
CA GLN A 107 -16.80 -12.25 0.72
C GLN A 107 -17.77 -12.06 -0.46
N MET A 108 -18.58 -13.09 -0.74
CA MET A 108 -19.53 -13.09 -1.85
C MET A 108 -20.88 -12.49 -1.45
N GLY A 109 -21.55 -11.81 -2.38
CA GLY A 109 -22.87 -11.22 -2.20
C GLY A 109 -22.86 -9.81 -1.61
N ALA A 110 -24.02 -9.36 -1.12
CA ALA A 110 -24.17 -8.03 -0.52
C ALA A 110 -23.39 -7.93 0.81
N PRO A 111 -22.88 -6.73 1.16
CA PRO A 111 -23.06 -5.45 0.44
C PRO A 111 -22.04 -5.20 -0.69
N TYR A 112 -21.04 -6.06 -0.84
CA TYR A 112 -19.90 -5.77 -1.72
C TYR A 112 -20.23 -5.94 -3.20
N TRP A 113 -20.91 -7.02 -3.57
CA TRP A 113 -21.13 -7.36 -4.98
C TRP A 113 -22.38 -6.69 -5.55
N ALA A 114 -22.22 -6.07 -6.72
CA ALA A 114 -23.29 -5.34 -7.36
C ALA A 114 -24.49 -6.25 -7.65
N ALA A 115 -25.69 -5.72 -7.41
CA ALA A 115 -26.88 -6.21 -8.07
C ALA A 115 -26.97 -5.45 -9.40
N ASN A 116 -27.06 -6.14 -10.53
CA ASN A 116 -27.27 -5.47 -11.80
C ASN A 116 -28.62 -4.74 -11.71
N THR A 117 -28.62 -3.41 -11.67
CA THR A 117 -29.87 -2.66 -11.49
C THR A 117 -30.78 -2.74 -12.73
N ARG A 118 -30.28 -3.30 -13.84
CA ARG A 118 -31.01 -3.51 -15.09
C ARG A 118 -31.43 -4.96 -15.34
N ASP A 119 -30.93 -5.94 -14.56
CA ASP A 119 -31.23 -7.37 -14.74
C ASP A 119 -31.19 -8.09 -13.37
N ILE A 120 -31.94 -9.18 -13.13
CA ILE A 120 -32.00 -9.84 -11.79
C ILE A 120 -30.67 -10.55 -11.43
N LYS A 121 -29.65 -10.45 -12.28
CA LYS A 121 -28.35 -11.09 -12.11
C LYS A 121 -27.53 -10.38 -11.04
N ARG A 122 -26.94 -11.18 -10.16
CA ARG A 122 -26.02 -10.73 -9.12
C ARG A 122 -24.59 -11.02 -9.57
N GLU A 123 -23.70 -10.09 -9.31
CA GLU A 123 -22.28 -10.30 -9.51
C GLU A 123 -21.69 -11.32 -8.52
N PRO A 124 -20.64 -12.06 -8.89
CA PRO A 124 -20.02 -12.16 -10.22
C PRO A 124 -20.86 -13.01 -11.19
N HIS A 125 -20.96 -12.63 -12.46
CA HIS A 125 -21.74 -13.38 -13.46
C HIS A 125 -21.01 -13.65 -14.79
N GLY A 126 -19.79 -13.14 -14.96
CA GLY A 126 -18.99 -13.30 -16.19
C GLY A 126 -18.28 -14.65 -16.31
N GLY A 127 -18.43 -15.53 -15.32
CA GLY A 127 -17.90 -16.89 -15.34
C GLY A 127 -16.37 -16.90 -15.38
N THR A 128 -15.79 -17.54 -16.40
CA THR A 128 -14.33 -17.66 -16.56
C THR A 128 -13.71 -16.52 -17.39
N GLY A 129 -14.53 -15.63 -17.95
CA GLY A 129 -14.08 -14.53 -18.81
C GLY A 129 -13.81 -13.22 -18.07
N GLU A 130 -14.36 -13.06 -16.87
CA GLU A 130 -14.28 -11.84 -16.07
C GLU A 130 -13.73 -12.19 -14.68
N ASN A 131 -12.42 -12.07 -14.52
CA ASN A 131 -11.72 -12.58 -13.33
C ASN A 131 -11.01 -11.48 -12.54
N CYS A 132 -11.31 -10.20 -12.79
CA CYS A 132 -10.70 -9.06 -12.10
C CYS A 132 -11.78 -8.14 -11.53
N ALA A 133 -11.64 -7.74 -10.27
CA ALA A 133 -12.63 -6.94 -9.57
C ALA A 133 -12.41 -5.45 -9.81
N HIS A 134 -13.48 -4.72 -10.08
CA HIS A 134 -13.51 -3.25 -10.07
C HIS A 134 -14.78 -2.72 -9.44
N ILE A 135 -14.77 -1.45 -9.01
CA ILE A 135 -15.95 -0.70 -8.57
C ILE A 135 -16.23 0.43 -9.55
N ASN A 136 -17.49 0.69 -9.84
CA ASN A 136 -17.87 1.74 -10.80
C ASN A 136 -19.22 2.39 -10.43
N PRO A 137 -19.49 3.63 -10.88
CA PRO A 137 -20.67 4.39 -10.46
C PRO A 137 -21.97 3.84 -11.03
N ASP A 138 -21.95 3.24 -12.23
CA ASP A 138 -23.13 2.61 -12.85
C ASP A 138 -23.68 1.43 -12.03
N ARG A 139 -22.85 0.88 -11.14
CA ARG A 139 -23.18 -0.17 -10.18
C ARG A 139 -23.27 0.33 -8.73
N GLY A 140 -23.38 1.64 -8.52
CA GLY A 140 -23.43 2.24 -7.18
C GLY A 140 -22.18 1.96 -6.36
N TRP A 141 -21.01 1.95 -7.00
CA TRP A 141 -19.70 1.68 -6.39
C TRP A 141 -19.56 0.30 -5.75
N SER A 142 -20.42 -0.64 -6.11
CA SER A 142 -20.30 -2.05 -5.74
C SER A 142 -19.32 -2.80 -6.64
N ILE A 143 -18.72 -3.88 -6.12
CA ILE A 143 -17.80 -4.76 -6.84
C ILE A 143 -18.51 -5.43 -8.01
N HIS A 144 -17.83 -5.43 -9.14
CA HIS A 144 -18.22 -6.08 -10.38
C HIS A 144 -17.04 -6.92 -10.88
N ASP A 145 -17.28 -8.10 -11.44
CA ASP A 145 -16.25 -8.86 -12.13
C ASP A 145 -16.06 -8.32 -13.54
N PHE A 146 -14.82 -8.20 -14.00
CA PHE A 146 -14.56 -7.61 -15.32
C PHE A 146 -13.40 -8.32 -16.00
N ALA A 147 -13.41 -8.24 -17.33
CA ALA A 147 -12.33 -8.79 -18.14
C ALA A 147 -11.02 -8.03 -17.87
N CYS A 148 -10.01 -8.76 -17.41
CA CYS A 148 -8.74 -8.21 -16.92
C CYS A 148 -7.93 -7.47 -18.01
N ASP A 149 -8.17 -7.79 -19.28
CA ASP A 149 -7.45 -7.24 -20.44
C ASP A 149 -8.04 -5.92 -20.96
N ARG A 150 -9.13 -5.44 -20.34
CA ARG A 150 -9.79 -4.18 -20.69
C ARG A 150 -8.98 -3.00 -20.16
N SER A 151 -8.66 -2.07 -21.04
CA SER A 151 -7.82 -0.90 -20.74
C SER A 151 -8.63 0.37 -20.51
N ASN A 152 -9.78 0.27 -19.85
CA ASN A 152 -10.72 1.38 -19.65
C ASN A 152 -11.16 1.52 -18.18
N VAL A 153 -10.32 1.09 -17.24
CA VAL A 153 -10.59 1.19 -15.80
C VAL A 153 -9.37 1.85 -15.14
N TYR A 154 -9.61 2.75 -14.18
CA TYR A 154 -8.56 3.50 -13.52
C TYR A 154 -7.82 2.65 -12.49
N PRO A 155 -6.49 2.79 -12.36
CA PRO A 155 -5.78 2.26 -11.22
C PRO A 155 -6.04 3.14 -9.98
N VAL A 156 -6.30 2.49 -8.85
CA VAL A 156 -6.21 3.10 -7.53
C VAL A 156 -5.25 2.24 -6.71
N CYS A 157 -4.38 2.86 -5.92
CA CYS A 157 -3.38 2.17 -5.14
C CYS A 157 -3.63 2.38 -3.66
N SER A 158 -3.47 1.32 -2.88
CA SER A 158 -3.47 1.34 -1.42
C SER A 158 -2.08 1.04 -0.88
N ILE A 159 -1.74 1.65 0.23
CA ILE A 159 -0.63 1.25 1.09
C ILE A 159 -1.14 1.26 2.55
N LEU A 160 -0.64 0.34 3.36
CA LEU A 160 -0.94 0.38 4.80
C LEU A 160 -0.31 1.66 5.40
N PRO A 161 -1.03 2.37 6.28
CA PRO A 161 -0.45 3.53 6.94
C PRO A 161 0.76 3.13 7.78
N VAL A 162 1.68 4.08 7.97
CA VAL A 162 2.87 3.82 8.78
C VAL A 162 2.49 3.99 10.26
N HIS A 163 2.28 2.87 10.96
CA HIS A 163 2.04 2.91 12.41
C HIS A 163 3.37 3.12 13.16
N GLY A 164 3.48 4.22 13.90
CA GLY A 164 4.66 4.52 14.72
C GLY A 164 5.80 5.18 13.93
N TYR A 165 5.47 6.27 13.23
CA TYR A 165 6.39 7.15 12.53
C TYR A 165 7.71 7.33 13.32
N SER A 166 8.79 6.75 12.78
CA SER A 166 10.15 7.16 13.10
C SER A 166 10.57 8.02 11.91
N PRO A 167 10.65 9.36 12.05
CA PRO A 167 10.92 10.27 10.92
C PRO A 167 12.14 9.87 10.10
N ASP A 168 13.08 9.18 10.74
CA ASP A 168 14.41 9.00 10.23
C ASP A 168 14.69 7.60 9.63
N GLY A 169 13.85 6.59 9.90
CA GLY A 169 14.08 5.20 9.41
C GLY A 169 14.78 4.25 10.39
N TYR A 170 15.27 3.12 9.87
CA TYR A 170 15.89 2.03 10.63
C TYR A 170 17.28 1.64 10.09
N TRP A 171 18.26 1.45 10.97
CA TRP A 171 19.52 0.80 10.63
C TRP A 171 19.32 -0.67 10.29
N ILE A 172 19.93 -1.10 9.18
CA ILE A 172 20.15 -2.50 8.82
C ILE A 172 21.65 -2.73 8.58
N GLY A 173 22.09 -3.98 8.63
CA GLY A 173 23.52 -4.32 8.70
C GLY A 173 24.30 -4.18 7.39
N GLY A 174 24.26 -3.02 6.73
CA GLY A 174 25.01 -2.75 5.49
C GLY A 174 25.84 -1.47 5.57
N SER A 175 27.00 -1.47 4.90
CA SER A 175 27.87 -0.29 4.76
C SER A 175 28.88 -0.48 3.63
N ASP A 176 29.43 0.62 3.12
CA ASP A 176 30.64 0.63 2.28
C ASP A 176 31.83 1.32 2.96
N CYS A 177 31.75 1.59 4.27
CA CYS A 177 32.84 2.15 5.10
C CYS A 177 34.21 1.45 4.94
N ALA A 178 34.23 0.17 4.57
CA ALA A 178 35.46 -0.58 4.35
C ALA A 178 36.15 -0.22 3.03
N LEU A 179 35.36 0.07 1.98
CA LEU A 179 35.84 0.48 0.67
C LEU A 179 34.70 1.15 -0.10
N GLU A 180 34.87 2.44 -0.37
CA GLU A 180 33.90 3.30 -1.06
C GLU A 180 33.32 2.65 -2.32
N GLY A 181 31.99 2.65 -2.44
CA GLY A 181 31.27 2.06 -3.56
C GLY A 181 31.17 0.53 -3.55
N GLN A 182 31.76 -0.15 -2.55
CA GLN A 182 31.60 -1.60 -2.35
C GLN A 182 30.71 -1.92 -1.14
N TRP A 183 29.41 -1.76 -1.34
CA TRP A 183 28.40 -2.08 -0.33
C TRP A 183 28.42 -3.56 0.05
N ARG A 184 28.54 -3.80 1.36
CA ARG A 184 28.59 -5.15 1.95
C ARG A 184 27.69 -5.23 3.15
N TRP A 185 27.16 -6.43 3.38
CA TRP A 185 26.53 -6.78 4.64
C TRP A 185 27.58 -6.91 5.75
N THR A 186 27.16 -6.84 7.01
CA THR A 186 28.03 -7.02 8.20
C THR A 186 28.74 -8.37 8.24
N ASN A 187 28.25 -9.38 7.50
CA ASN A 187 28.91 -10.67 7.33
C ASN A 187 29.98 -10.69 6.21
N GLY A 188 30.22 -9.56 5.53
CA GLY A 188 31.20 -9.38 4.46
C GLY A 188 30.70 -9.72 3.05
N SER A 189 29.51 -10.32 2.92
CA SER A 189 28.95 -10.65 1.60
C SER A 189 28.57 -9.39 0.81
N PRO A 190 28.75 -9.40 -0.53
CA PRO A 190 28.43 -8.24 -1.35
C PRO A 190 26.92 -7.98 -1.38
N MET A 191 26.56 -6.71 -1.44
CA MET A 191 25.17 -6.27 -1.56
C MET A 191 24.74 -6.19 -3.03
N VAL A 192 23.48 -6.52 -3.29
CA VAL A 192 22.87 -6.26 -4.60
C VAL A 192 22.55 -4.78 -4.71
N MET A 193 23.02 -4.15 -5.78
CA MET A 193 22.82 -2.72 -6.03
C MET A 193 21.60 -2.46 -6.92
N GLY A 194 20.98 -1.30 -6.74
CA GLY A 194 19.87 -0.80 -7.54
C GLY A 194 18.49 -1.39 -7.21
N LEU A 195 17.55 -1.18 -8.13
CA LEU A 195 16.18 -1.66 -8.00
C LEU A 195 16.12 -3.20 -7.94
N PRO A 196 15.17 -3.79 -7.19
CA PRO A 196 14.08 -3.13 -6.47
C PRO A 196 14.44 -2.70 -5.03
N TYR A 197 15.69 -2.91 -4.60
CA TYR A 197 16.11 -2.75 -3.22
C TYR A 197 16.40 -1.31 -2.83
N TRP A 198 17.09 -0.56 -3.70
CA TRP A 198 17.52 0.81 -3.44
C TRP A 198 16.46 1.85 -3.79
N GLY A 199 16.37 2.88 -2.94
CA GLY A 199 15.42 3.98 -3.01
C GLY A 199 15.55 4.78 -4.29
N ILE A 200 14.42 5.34 -4.76
CA ILE A 200 14.43 6.34 -5.83
C ILE A 200 13.69 7.57 -5.33
N THR A 201 14.25 8.75 -5.58
CA THR A 201 13.55 10.02 -5.36
C THR A 201 12.31 10.13 -6.24
N GLY A 202 11.38 11.01 -5.88
CA GLY A 202 10.27 11.36 -6.78
C GLY A 202 10.73 11.89 -8.15
N GLU A 203 11.97 12.37 -8.23
CA GLU A 203 12.61 12.92 -9.44
C GLU A 203 13.42 11.88 -10.23
N GLY A 204 13.54 10.64 -9.75
CA GLY A 204 14.17 9.52 -10.47
C GLY A 204 15.63 9.23 -10.12
N THR A 205 16.22 9.91 -9.14
CA THR A 205 17.59 9.64 -8.67
C THR A 205 17.62 8.40 -7.79
N LEU A 206 18.54 7.47 -8.07
CA LEU A 206 18.68 6.18 -7.38
C LEU A 206 19.74 6.27 -6.28
N GLU A 207 19.45 5.67 -5.12
CA GLU A 207 20.39 5.45 -4.02
C GLU A 207 21.36 4.27 -4.29
N PRO A 208 22.57 4.23 -3.69
CA PRO A 208 23.14 5.23 -2.80
C PRO A 208 23.61 6.48 -3.53
N ASP A 209 23.49 7.64 -2.90
CA ASP A 209 24.04 8.91 -3.37
C ASP A 209 25.29 9.34 -2.58
N GLN A 210 25.82 10.55 -2.80
CA GLN A 210 26.91 11.16 -1.99
C GLN A 210 28.09 10.23 -1.61
N PRO A 211 28.84 9.71 -2.61
CA PRO A 211 29.95 8.82 -2.36
C PRO A 211 31.02 9.47 -1.46
N GLY A 212 31.53 8.71 -0.49
CA GLY A 212 32.55 9.13 0.47
C GLY A 212 32.03 9.86 1.69
N VAL A 213 30.73 10.21 1.73
CA VAL A 213 30.11 10.95 2.85
C VAL A 213 29.14 10.04 3.59
N GLU A 214 28.22 9.42 2.87
CA GLU A 214 27.14 8.62 3.44
C GLU A 214 27.40 7.13 3.21
N ASN A 215 27.84 6.43 4.26
CA ASN A 215 28.43 5.10 4.13
C ASN A 215 27.68 3.99 4.90
N CYS A 216 26.55 4.33 5.54
CA CYS A 216 25.78 3.38 6.34
C CYS A 216 24.38 3.19 5.77
N LEU A 217 23.91 1.93 5.75
CA LEU A 217 22.65 1.53 5.14
C LEU A 217 21.46 1.65 6.08
N GLU A 218 20.42 2.34 5.64
CA GLU A 218 19.15 2.42 6.35
C GLU A 218 17.95 1.97 5.50
N LEU A 219 16.84 1.69 6.19
CA LEU A 219 15.49 1.67 5.65
C LEU A 219 14.81 3.00 6.00
N SER A 220 14.91 3.97 5.11
CA SER A 220 14.38 5.32 5.33
C SER A 220 12.89 5.42 5.00
N THR A 221 12.14 6.16 5.80
CA THR A 221 10.75 6.54 5.50
C THR A 221 10.64 7.40 4.25
N LEU A 222 11.63 8.28 3.99
CA LEU A 222 11.69 9.15 2.80
C LEU A 222 11.76 8.32 1.52
N TRP A 223 12.51 7.21 1.57
CA TRP A 223 12.67 6.26 0.47
C TRP A 223 11.72 5.08 0.56
N ARG A 224 10.66 5.21 1.38
CA ARG A 224 9.56 4.24 1.53
C ARG A 224 10.08 2.84 1.90
N TYR A 225 10.98 2.82 2.88
CA TYR A 225 11.67 1.65 3.43
C TYR A 225 12.43 0.81 2.40
N ARG A 226 12.99 1.48 1.39
CA ARG A 226 14.08 0.94 0.58
C ARG A 226 15.43 1.24 1.19
N PHE A 227 16.43 0.55 0.66
CA PHE A 227 17.82 0.81 0.95
C PHE A 227 18.16 2.24 0.54
N SER A 228 18.72 2.98 1.47
CA SER A 228 19.39 4.25 1.22
C SER A 228 20.63 4.32 2.08
N ASN A 229 21.57 5.16 1.66
CA ASN A 229 22.68 5.51 2.52
C ASN A 229 22.35 6.76 3.33
N THR A 230 23.05 6.90 4.45
CA THR A 230 23.10 8.14 5.20
C THR A 230 24.41 8.21 5.99
N GLN A 231 24.69 9.34 6.63
CA GLN A 231 25.83 9.47 7.53
C GLN A 231 25.71 8.48 8.70
N CYS A 232 26.76 7.70 8.95
CA CYS A 232 26.81 6.71 10.02
C CYS A 232 26.63 7.29 11.44
N THR A 233 26.86 8.60 11.60
CA THR A 233 26.65 9.33 12.86
C THR A 233 25.19 9.60 13.17
N ASN A 234 24.30 9.35 12.21
CA ASN A 234 22.87 9.56 12.40
C ASN A 234 22.28 8.56 13.40
N THR A 235 21.33 9.05 14.20
CA THR A 235 20.58 8.19 15.11
C THR A 235 19.40 7.57 14.39
N ARG A 236 19.34 6.23 14.38
CA ARG A 236 18.18 5.45 13.90
C ARG A 236 17.84 4.34 14.89
N ARG A 237 16.60 3.85 14.79
CA ARG A 237 16.21 2.58 15.42
C ARG A 237 16.92 1.44 14.68
N VAL A 238 17.11 0.29 15.32
CA VAL A 238 17.83 -0.85 14.72
C VAL A 238 16.89 -2.01 14.45
N ILE A 239 17.10 -2.71 13.33
CA ILE A 239 16.51 -4.03 13.07
C ILE A 239 17.63 -5.06 13.23
N CYS A 240 17.43 -6.03 14.13
CA CYS A 240 18.40 -7.08 14.42
C CYS A 240 17.98 -8.40 13.76
N GLU A 241 18.95 -9.16 13.24
CA GLU A 241 18.76 -10.51 12.70
C GLU A 241 19.38 -11.56 13.65
N ALA A 242 18.72 -12.71 13.82
CA ALA A 242 19.25 -13.87 14.52
C ALA A 242 18.95 -15.14 13.70
N ARG A 243 19.84 -16.15 13.80
CA ARG A 243 19.61 -17.43 13.11
C ARG A 243 18.53 -18.24 13.84
N PRO A 244 17.64 -18.93 13.11
CA PRO A 244 16.77 -19.94 13.71
C PRO A 244 17.62 -21.02 14.41
N LEU A 245 17.12 -21.51 15.55
CA LEU A 245 17.74 -22.60 16.32
C LEU A 245 17.59 -23.95 15.62
#